data_AF-A0ABD0QJI2-F1
#
_entry.id   AF-A0ABD0QJI2-F1
#
_cell.length_a   1.000
_cell.length_b   1.000
_cell.length_c   1.000
_cell.angle_alpha   90.00
_cell.angle_beta   90.00
_cell.angle_gamma   90.00
#
_symmetry.space_group_name_H-M   'P 1'
#
loop_
_entity.id
_entity.type
_entity.pdbx_description
1 polymer ?
#
loop_
_entity_poly.entity_id
_entity_poly.type
_entity_poly.pdbx_seq_one_letter_code
_entity_poly.pdbx_strand_id
1 'polypeptide(L)' 'THTVQLEWFRVSSAKMAQPSRVSNYLMAFSEHIVNMTDGNGNTALHYSVSHSNFTVVDLLLDTG' A
#
# COMPACT_ATOMS: atom_id res chain seq x y z
N THR A 1 -12.44 -2.18 11.16
CA THR A 1 -12.04 -1.28 10.04
C THR A 1 -10.72 -0.57 10.31
N HIS A 2 -10.56 0.09 11.46
CA HIS A 2 -9.31 0.79 11.82
C HIS A 2 -8.05 -0.10 11.86
N THR A 3 -8.16 -1.34 12.33
CA THR A 3 -7.02 -2.28 12.43
C THR A 3 -6.47 -2.69 11.07
N VAL A 4 -7.34 -2.86 10.06
CA VAL A 4 -6.94 -3.28 8.71
C VAL A 4 -6.17 -2.16 8.01
N GLN A 5 -6.65 -0.92 8.14
CA GLN A 5 -6.00 0.27 7.60
C GLN A 5 -4.61 0.47 8.20
N LEU A 6 -4.46 0.35 9.53
CA LEU A 6 -3.16 0.48 10.19
C LEU A 6 -2.15 -0.58 9.73
N GLU A 7 -2.57 -1.85 9.64
CA GLU A 7 -1.71 -2.91 9.15
C GLU A 7 -1.38 -2.77 7.67
N TRP A 8 -2.32 -2.28 6.86
CA TRP A 8 -2.06 -1.96 5.46
C TRP A 8 -0.94 -0.92 5.33
N PHE A 9 -1.06 0.24 5.96
CA PHE A 9 -0.02 1.28 5.94
C PHE A 9 1.32 0.79 6.48
N ARG A 10 1.30 -0.08 7.50
CA ARG A 10 2.51 -0.69 8.05
C ARG A 10 3.25 -1.57 7.04
N VAL A 11 2.53 -2.32 6.21
CA VAL A 11 3.11 -3.24 5.22
C VAL A 11 3.48 -2.52 3.91
N SER A 12 2.61 -1.64 3.42
CA SER A 12 2.75 -1.00 2.11
C SER A 12 3.61 0.27 2.13
N SER A 13 3.56 1.04 3.21
CA SER A 13 4.09 2.42 3.24
C SER A 13 5.36 2.58 4.06
N ALA A 14 5.91 1.48 4.59
CA ALA A 14 7.20 1.46 5.26
C ALA A 14 8.36 1.69 4.27
N LYS A 15 9.43 2.37 4.71
CA LYS A 15 10.63 2.64 3.89
C LYS A 15 11.29 1.37 3.33
N MET A 16 11.16 0.24 4.05
CA MET A 16 11.68 -1.07 3.64
C MET A 16 10.55 -2.04 3.22
N ALA A 17 9.42 -1.52 2.73
CA ALA A 17 8.32 -2.35 2.26
C ALA A 17 8.80 -3.36 1.22
N GLN A 18 8.44 -4.63 1.44
CA GLN A 18 8.84 -5.74 0.59
C GLN A 18 7.73 -6.04 -0.43
N PRO A 19 7.99 -5.99 -1.75
CA PRO A 19 6.97 -6.17 -2.78
C PRO A 19 6.17 -7.47 -2.63
N SER A 20 6.84 -8.58 -2.27
CA SER A 20 6.18 -9.88 -2.05
C SER A 20 5.17 -9.84 -0.90
N ARG A 21 5.43 -9.08 0.16
CA ARG A 21 4.51 -8.93 1.29
C ARG A 21 3.30 -8.06 0.91
N VAL A 22 3.53 -7.00 0.15
CA VAL A 22 2.46 -6.13 -0.36
C VAL A 22 1.56 -6.93 -1.31
N SER A 23 2.15 -7.70 -2.23
CA SER A 23 1.43 -8.58 -3.16
C SER A 23 0.55 -9.62 -2.45
N ASN A 24 1.07 -10.27 -1.41
CA ASN A 24 0.29 -11.22 -0.63
C ASN A 24 -0.93 -10.56 0.07
N TYR A 25 -0.78 -9.30 0.51
CA TYR A 25 -1.90 -8.55 1.08
C TYR A 25 -2.92 -8.15 0.01
N LEU A 26 -2.47 -7.76 -1.18
CA LEU A 26 -3.35 -7.43 -2.30
C LEU A 26 -4.10 -8.66 -2.84
N MET A 27 -3.49 -9.84 -2.83
CA MET A 27 -4.19 -11.09 -3.12
C MET A 27 -5.23 -11.44 -2.04
N ALA A 28 -4.98 -11.06 -0.79
CA ALA A 28 -5.86 -11.38 0.34
C ALA A 28 -7.02 -10.38 0.52
N PHE A 29 -6.92 -9.17 -0.05
CA PHE A 29 -7.87 -8.09 0.19
C PHE A 29 -8.26 -7.32 -1.08
N SER A 30 -9.48 -6.79 -1.12
CA SER A 30 -10.02 -6.10 -2.30
C SER A 30 -9.38 -4.74 -2.59
N GLU A 31 -9.57 -4.24 -3.81
CA GLU A 31 -9.16 -2.91 -4.32
C GLU A 31 -9.51 -1.74 -3.39
N HIS A 32 -10.51 -1.91 -2.52
CA HIS A 32 -10.85 -0.92 -1.49
C HIS A 32 -9.69 -0.61 -0.55
N ILE A 33 -8.79 -1.54 -0.29
CA ILE A 33 -7.64 -1.33 0.60
C ILE A 33 -6.57 -0.46 -0.06
N VAL A 34 -6.34 -0.64 -1.37
CA VAL A 34 -5.36 0.12 -2.16
C VAL A 34 -5.63 1.61 -2.10
N ASN A 35 -6.93 1.96 -2.13
CA ASN A 35 -7.42 3.32 -2.13
C ASN A 35 -7.67 3.90 -0.72
N MET A 36 -7.33 3.18 0.36
CA MET A 36 -7.43 3.72 1.72
C MET A 36 -6.44 4.87 1.92
N THR A 37 -6.92 5.97 2.48
CA THR A 37 -6.10 7.10 2.90
C THR A 37 -5.79 7.02 4.39
N ASP A 38 -4.64 7.50 4.82
CA ASP A 38 -4.34 7.70 6.24
C ASP A 38 -5.06 8.95 6.79
N GLY A 39 -4.74 9.34 8.03
CA GLY A 39 -5.27 10.57 8.64
C GLY A 39 -4.84 11.87 7.94
N ASN A 40 -3.84 11.81 7.07
CA ASN A 40 -3.36 12.94 6.28
C ASN A 40 -3.96 12.96 4.86
N GLY A 41 -4.79 11.98 4.50
CA GLY A 41 -5.32 11.85 3.14
C GLY A 41 -4.38 11.15 2.15
N ASN A 42 -3.25 10.62 2.60
CA ASN A 42 -2.28 9.94 1.73
C ASN A 42 -2.63 8.46 1.58
N THR A 43 -2.59 7.94 0.36
CA THR A 43 -2.68 6.51 0.07
C THR A 43 -1.31 5.84 0.11
N ALA A 44 -1.27 4.50 0.03
CA ALA A 44 -0.02 3.76 -0.15
C ALA A 44 0.79 4.26 -1.35
N LEU A 45 0.11 4.60 -2.46
CA LEU A 45 0.74 5.11 -3.68
C LEU A 45 1.51 6.42 -3.46
N HIS A 46 0.95 7.36 -2.69
CA HIS A 46 1.62 8.63 -2.34
C HIS A 46 2.96 8.38 -1.64
N TYR A 47 2.98 7.44 -0.69
CA TYR A 47 4.19 7.08 0.03
C TYR A 47 5.17 6.31 -0.87
N SER A 48 4.71 5.37 -1.70
CA SER A 48 5.58 4.62 -2.60
C SER A 48 6.32 5.53 -3.59
N VAL A 49 5.62 6.54 -4.14
CA VAL A 49 6.23 7.56 -5.03
C VAL A 49 7.23 8.43 -4.25
N SER A 50 6.86 8.93 -3.07
CA SER A 50 7.74 9.76 -2.23
C SER A 50 9.04 9.03 -1.85
N HIS A 51 8.96 7.72 -1.63
CA HIS A 51 10.13 6.88 -1.32
C HIS A 51 10.88 6.38 -2.56
N SER A 52 10.46 6.75 -3.78
CA SER A 52 11.04 6.24 -5.03
C SER A 52 11.04 4.70 -5.12
N ASN A 53 10.07 4.05 -4.49
CA ASN A 53 9.93 2.59 -4.53
C ASN A 53 9.06 2.18 -5.73
N PHE A 54 9.65 2.30 -6.93
CA PHE A 54 8.92 2.11 -8.19
C PHE A 54 8.38 0.69 -8.36
N THR A 55 9.04 -0.33 -7.82
CA THR A 55 8.50 -1.70 -7.81
C THR A 55 7.17 -1.80 -7.07
N VAL A 56 7.00 -1.05 -5.97
CA VAL A 56 5.71 -1.01 -5.24
C VAL A 56 4.72 -0.09 -5.95
N VAL A 57 5.16 0.97 -6.61
CA VAL A 57 4.30 1.81 -7.46
C VAL A 57 3.66 0.97 -8.56
N ASP A 58 4.46 0.23 -9.33
CA ASP A 58 3.97 -0.62 -10.43
C ASP A 58 2.97 -1.65 -9.89
N LEU A 59 3.28 -2.28 -8.76
CA LEU A 59 2.42 -3.29 -8.14
C LEU A 59 1.08 -2.72 -7.64
N LEU A 60 1.04 -1.47 -7.17
CA LEU A 60 -0.20 -0.79 -6.79
C LEU A 60 -0.99 -0.31 -8.01
N LEU A 61 -0.33 0.02 -9.13
CA LEU A 61 -0.99 0.41 -10.37
C LEU A 61 -1.56 -0.80 -11.12
N ASP A 62 -0.92 -1.97 -11.02
CA ASP A 62 -1.41 -3.24 -11.57
C ASP A 62 -2.68 -3.76 -10.89
N THR A 63 -3.05 -3.20 -9.73
CA THR A 63 -4.31 -3.51 -9.04
C THR A 63 -5.50 -2.64 -9.47
N GLY A 64 -5.34 -1.83 -10.51
CA GLY A 64 -6.38 -0.99 -11.10
C GLY A 64 -7.05 -1.61 -12.33
#